data_AF-K7GFB1-F1
#
_entry.id   AF-K7GFB1-F1
#
_cell.length_a   1.000
_cell.length_b   1.000
_cell.length_c   1.000
_cell.angle_alpha   90.00
_cell.angle_beta   90.00
_cell.angle_gamma   90.00
#
_symmetry.space_group_name_H-M   'P 1'
#
loop_
_entity.id
_entity.type
_entity.pdbx_description
1 polymer ?
#
loop_
_entity_poly.entity_id
_entity_poly.type
_entity_poly.pdbx_seq_one_letter_code
_entity_poly.pdbx_strand_id
1 'polypeptide(L)'
;MALANSELRREMATAPAHQFDIENLDNCLENIIEMNVALVELSGSDTEDEEEIISEDSSESEEDNCAIDEVTIDTIKFPKQKGEKGKIEILDNKVPE
;
A
#
# COMPACT_ATOMS: atom_id res chain seq x y z
N MET A 1 2.78 -16.30 -10.56
CA MET A 1 3.43 -14.98 -10.76
C MET A 1 4.46 -14.62 -9.66
N ALA A 2 4.76 -15.50 -8.69
CA ALA A 2 5.54 -15.13 -7.50
C ALA A 2 7.07 -15.03 -7.66
N LEU A 3 7.66 -15.56 -8.74
CA LEU A 3 9.13 -15.65 -8.87
C LEU A 3 9.77 -14.26 -8.92
N ALA A 4 9.31 -13.38 -9.82
CA ALA A 4 9.87 -12.02 -9.98
C ALA A 4 9.81 -11.21 -8.67
N ASN A 5 8.72 -11.30 -7.92
CA ASN A 5 8.58 -10.59 -6.64
C ASN A 5 9.50 -11.16 -5.55
N SER A 6 9.72 -12.48 -5.55
CA SER A 6 10.66 -13.13 -4.63
C SER A 6 12.11 -12.72 -4.90
N GLU A 7 12.47 -12.54 -6.17
CA GLU A 7 13.80 -12.06 -6.56
C GLU A 7 13.98 -10.58 -6.21
N LEU A 8 12.99 -9.75 -6.50
CA LEU A 8 12.99 -8.33 -6.13
C LEU A 8 13.20 -8.13 -4.63
N ARG A 9 12.49 -8.90 -3.79
CA ARG A 9 12.67 -8.84 -2.33
C ARG A 9 14.09 -9.19 -1.89
N ARG A 10 14.73 -10.19 -2.53
CA ARG A 10 16.11 -10.58 -2.24
C ARG A 10 17.10 -9.49 -2.63
N GLU A 11 16.87 -8.84 -3.77
CA GLU A 11 17.70 -7.73 -4.24
C GLU A 11 17.56 -6.50 -3.34
N MET A 12 16.34 -6.09 -2.99
CA MET A 12 16.08 -4.97 -2.09
C MET A 12 16.76 -5.12 -0.72
N ALA A 13 16.91 -6.35 -0.22
CA ALA A 13 17.55 -6.60 1.07
C ALA A 13 19.09 -6.41 1.04
N THR A 14 19.71 -6.47 -0.14
CA THR A 14 21.18 -6.41 -0.29
C THR A 14 21.68 -5.17 -1.03
N ALA A 15 20.80 -4.52 -1.79
CA ALA A 15 21.14 -3.31 -2.52
C ALA A 15 21.42 -2.12 -1.58
N PRO A 16 22.26 -1.16 -2.01
CA PRO A 16 22.42 0.11 -1.31
C PRO A 16 21.08 0.82 -1.14
N ALA A 17 20.97 1.57 -0.04
CA ALA A 17 19.95 2.61 0.06
C ALA A 17 20.01 3.48 -1.20
N HIS A 18 18.85 3.98 -1.66
CA HIS A 18 18.69 4.81 -2.86
C HIS A 18 18.65 4.06 -4.20
N GLN A 19 19.02 2.76 -4.27
CA GLN A 19 18.92 2.00 -5.54
C GLN A 19 17.47 1.70 -5.95
N PHE A 20 16.58 1.54 -4.97
CA PHE A 20 15.14 1.38 -5.17
C PHE A 20 14.39 2.61 -4.64
N ASP A 21 14.85 3.79 -5.02
CA ASP A 21 14.22 5.06 -4.69
C ASP A 21 13.35 5.52 -5.86
N ILE A 22 12.05 5.61 -5.62
CA ILE A 22 11.06 6.02 -6.62
C ILE A 22 10.92 7.54 -6.73
N GLU A 23 11.49 8.30 -5.79
CA GLU A 23 11.52 9.76 -5.82
C GLU A 23 12.73 10.28 -6.60
N ASN A 24 13.80 9.47 -6.67
CA ASN A 24 14.99 9.78 -7.44
C ASN A 24 14.88 9.27 -8.88
N LEU A 25 14.39 10.14 -9.77
CA LEU A 25 14.31 9.84 -11.19
C LEU A 25 15.65 10.15 -11.87
N ASP A 26 16.43 9.11 -12.13
CA ASP A 26 17.58 9.20 -13.04
C ASP A 26 17.09 9.73 -14.40
N ASN A 27 17.92 10.51 -15.11
CA ASN A 27 17.56 11.00 -16.47
C ASN A 27 17.43 9.89 -17.53
N CYS A 28 17.42 8.62 -17.14
CA CYS A 28 17.27 7.45 -17.99
C CYS A 28 15.78 7.20 -18.32
N LEU A 29 15.40 7.55 -19.54
CA LEU A 29 14.02 7.39 -20.04
C LEU A 29 13.55 5.93 -20.15
N GLU A 30 14.46 4.94 -20.12
CA GLU A 30 14.12 3.52 -20.22
C GLU A 30 13.35 2.98 -18.99
N ASN A 31 13.44 3.67 -17.85
CA ASN A 31 12.78 3.28 -16.61
C ASN A 31 11.40 3.94 -16.43
N ILE A 32 10.92 4.70 -17.41
CA ILE A 32 9.62 5.39 -17.35
C ILE A 32 8.55 4.50 -17.95
N ILE A 33 7.55 4.15 -17.14
CA ILE A 33 6.35 3.45 -17.60
C ILE A 33 5.22 4.47 -17.69
N GLU A 34 4.77 4.79 -18.91
CA GLU A 34 3.64 5.69 -19.16
C GLU A 34 2.32 4.93 -19.02
N MET A 35 1.41 5.44 -18.17
CA MET A 35 0.09 4.85 -17.94
C MET A 35 -1.01 5.84 -18.31
N ASN A 36 -1.87 5.45 -19.25
CA ASN A 36 -3.06 6.21 -19.61
C ASN A 36 -4.15 5.99 -18.56
N VAL A 37 -4.44 7.02 -17.74
CA VAL A 37 -5.51 6.99 -16.73
C VAL A 37 -6.70 7.80 -17.24
N ALA A 38 -7.88 7.17 -17.26
CA ALA A 38 -9.15 7.85 -17.54
C ALA A 38 -10.04 7.81 -16.30
N LEU A 39 -10.59 8.97 -15.91
CA LEU A 39 -11.58 9.07 -14.84
C LEU A 39 -12.95 8.78 -15.43
N VAL A 40 -13.67 7.79 -14.89
CA VAL A 40 -15.04 7.47 -15.26
C VAL A 40 -15.92 7.69 -14.03
N GLU A 41 -16.84 8.64 -14.12
CA GLU A 41 -17.88 8.82 -13.11
C GLU A 41 -18.91 7.70 -13.28
N LEU A 42 -18.92 6.76 -12.34
CA LEU A 42 -20.00 5.79 -12.23
C LEU A 42 -21.17 6.52 -11.55
N SER A 43 -22.23 6.77 -12.31
CA SER A 43 -23.46 7.34 -11.77
C SER A 43 -23.97 6.42 -10.66
N GLY A 44 -24.06 6.96 -9.44
CA GLY A 44 -24.29 6.20 -8.21
C GLY A 44 -25.40 5.16 -8.34
N SER A 45 -25.06 3.92 -7.96
CA SER A 45 -26.06 2.90 -7.71
C SER A 45 -26.82 3.32 -6.46
N ASP A 46 -28.06 3.78 -6.64
CA ASP A 46 -29.00 4.04 -5.56
C ASP A 46 -29.57 2.69 -5.08
N THR A 47 -28.69 1.80 -4.64
CA THR A 47 -29.03 0.53 -4.01
C THR A 47 -28.66 0.66 -2.55
N GLU A 48 -29.68 0.81 -1.71
CA GLU A 48 -29.64 0.70 -0.25
C GLU A 48 -29.29 -0.74 0.20
N ASP A 49 -28.27 -1.34 -0.43
CA ASP A 49 -27.70 -2.62 -0.03
C ASP A 49 -26.18 -2.43 -0.03
N GLU A 50 -25.62 -2.20 1.16
CA GLU A 50 -24.19 -2.12 1.42
C GLU A 50 -23.53 -3.51 1.36
N GLU A 51 -23.95 -4.41 0.48
CA GLU A 51 -23.32 -5.72 0.34
C GLU A 51 -22.88 -5.98 -1.10
N GLU A 52 -21.54 -5.95 -1.21
CA GLU A 52 -20.72 -6.63 -2.19
C GLU A 52 -20.73 -6.11 -3.62
N ILE A 53 -19.84 -5.13 -3.86
CA ILE A 53 -19.12 -5.03 -5.13
C ILE A 53 -18.19 -6.26 -5.24
N ILE A 54 -18.76 -7.46 -5.38
CA ILE A 54 -18.03 -8.61 -5.89
C ILE A 54 -17.68 -8.29 -7.34
N SER A 55 -16.46 -7.80 -7.53
CA SER A 55 -15.79 -7.99 -8.81
C SER A 55 -15.80 -9.50 -9.05
N GLU A 56 -16.70 -9.99 -9.91
CA GLU A 56 -16.66 -11.34 -10.46
C GLU A 56 -15.40 -11.48 -11.34
N ASP A 57 -14.23 -11.39 -10.71
CA ASP A 57 -13.01 -11.98 -11.25
C ASP A 57 -13.06 -13.44 -10.81
N SER A 58 -13.61 -14.29 -11.67
CA SER A 58 -13.53 -15.74 -11.53
C SER A 58 -12.08 -16.17 -11.77
N SER A 59 -11.20 -15.83 -10.83
CA SER A 59 -9.90 -16.46 -10.67
C SER A 59 -10.05 -17.47 -9.54
N GLU A 60 -10.44 -18.69 -9.93
CA GLU A 60 -10.34 -19.91 -9.11
C GLU A 60 -8.87 -20.09 -8.69
N SER A 61 -8.47 -19.34 -7.67
CA SER A 61 -7.12 -19.38 -7.12
C SER A 61 -7.16 -20.42 -6.02
N GLU A 62 -6.78 -21.64 -6.39
CA GLU A 62 -6.48 -22.76 -5.51
C GLU A 62 -5.82 -22.24 -4.22
N GLU A 63 -6.51 -22.45 -3.10
CA GLU A 63 -6.12 -22.27 -1.70
C GLU A 63 -4.63 -21.97 -1.47
N ASP A 64 -4.21 -20.73 -1.71
CA ASP A 64 -2.87 -20.27 -1.32
C ASP A 64 -2.95 -19.89 0.16
N ASN A 65 -2.62 -20.85 1.02
CA ASN A 65 -2.38 -20.67 2.46
C ASN A 65 -1.15 -19.78 2.74
N CYS A 66 -0.99 -18.70 1.98
CA CYS A 66 -0.22 -17.55 2.41
C CYS A 66 -1.09 -16.88 3.46
N ALA A 67 -0.61 -16.75 4.70
CA ALA A 67 -1.34 -16.09 5.78
C ALA A 67 -1.61 -14.62 5.41
N ILE A 68 -2.66 -14.39 4.63
CA ILE A 68 -3.31 -13.10 4.47
C ILE A 68 -4.07 -12.96 5.78
N ASP A 69 -3.45 -12.29 6.76
CA ASP A 69 -4.19 -11.91 7.95
C ASP A 69 -5.33 -11.02 7.47
N GLU A 70 -6.56 -11.50 7.64
CA GLU A 70 -7.75 -10.84 7.13
C GLU A 70 -7.79 -9.41 7.68
N VAL A 71 -7.90 -8.43 6.78
CA VAL A 71 -7.90 -7.02 7.15
C VAL A 71 -9.28 -6.69 7.73
N THR A 72 -9.44 -6.99 9.01
CA THR A 72 -10.64 -6.75 9.78
C THR A 72 -10.48 -5.49 10.64
N ILE A 73 -11.60 -4.99 11.16
CA ILE A 73 -11.61 -3.85 12.08
C ILE A 73 -10.71 -4.11 13.30
N ASP A 74 -10.50 -5.37 13.69
CA ASP A 74 -9.69 -5.72 14.83
C ASP A 74 -8.19 -5.82 14.51
N THR A 75 -7.80 -6.04 13.25
CA THR A 75 -6.39 -6.06 12.82
C THR A 75 -5.84 -4.66 12.50
N ILE A 76 -6.70 -3.69 12.15
CA ILE A 76 -6.29 -2.29 11.89
C ILE A 76 -6.18 -1.48 13.20
N LYS A 77 -6.89 -1.87 14.25
CA LYS A 77 -6.86 -1.14 15.54
C LYS A 77 -5.50 -1.27 16.20
N PHE A 78 -4.94 -0.13 16.65
CA PHE A 78 -3.80 -0.15 17.54
C PHE A 78 -4.12 -0.99 18.79
N PRO A 79 -3.15 -1.79 19.31
CA PRO A 79 -3.32 -2.52 20.54
C PRO A 79 -3.82 -1.58 21.63
N LYS A 80 -4.87 -1.99 22.37
CA LYS A 80 -5.44 -1.18 23.45
C LYS A 80 -4.31 -0.69 24.35
N GLN A 81 -4.06 0.62 24.34
CA GLN A 81 -3.01 1.23 25.16
C GLN A 81 -3.26 0.86 26.62
N LYS A 82 -2.24 0.31 27.31
CA LYS A 82 -2.31 -0.10 28.72
C LYS A 82 -2.34 1.10 29.69
N GLY A 83 -3.12 2.12 29.37
CA GLY A 83 -3.28 3.35 30.15
C GLY A 83 -2.16 4.37 30.02
N GLU A 84 -1.09 4.07 29.30
CA GLU A 84 0.00 5.01 29.05
C GLU A 84 -0.33 5.87 27.81
N LYS A 85 -0.56 7.17 28.04
CA LYS A 85 -0.80 8.12 26.96
C LYS A 85 0.51 8.36 26.20
N GLY A 86 0.47 8.28 24.87
CA GLY A 86 1.62 8.66 24.03
C GLY A 86 2.02 10.12 24.30
N LYS A 87 3.32 10.37 24.52
CA LYS A 87 3.85 11.72 24.72
C LYS A 87 4.05 12.36 23.35
N ILE A 88 3.11 13.20 22.93
CA ILE A 88 3.26 14.04 21.73
C ILE A 88 4.03 15.30 22.13
N GLU A 89 5.14 15.58 21.45
CA GLU A 89 5.95 16.78 21.67
C GLU A 89 5.90 17.65 20.41
N ILE A 90 5.50 18.91 20.57
CA ILE A 90 5.48 19.91 19.50
C ILE A 90 6.81 20.64 19.55
N LEU A 91 7.60 20.54 18.49
CA LEU A 91 8.87 21.26 18.37
C LEU A 91 8.60 22.65 17.77
N ASP A 92 8.74 23.69 18.59
CA ASP A 92 8.72 25.07 18.11
C ASP A 92 10.03 25.35 17.35
N ASN A 93 9.98 25.29 16.02
CA ASN A 93 11.09 25.73 15.18
C ASN A 93 11.18 27.26 15.25
N LYS A 94 11.88 27.79 16.26
CA LYS A 94 12.26 29.20 16.29
C LYS A 94 13.34 29.43 15.23
N VAL A 95 12.96 30.05 14.12
CA VAL A 95 13.92 30.63 13.17
C VAL A 95 14.74 31.68 13.94
N PRO A 96 16.08 31.54 14.06
CA PRO A 96 16.91 32.63 14.55
C PRO A 96 16.93 33.77 13.51
N GLU A 97 16.77 35.01 14.00
CA GLU A 97 16.53 36.29 13.30
C GLU A 97 17.07 36.45 11.87
#